data_AF-A0A1B7VFK1-F1
#
_entry.id   AF-A0A1B7VFK1-F1
#
_cell.length_a   1.000
_cell.length_b   1.000
_cell.length_c   1.000
_cell.angle_alpha   90.00
_cell.angle_beta   90.00
_cell.angle_gamma   90.00
#
_symmetry.space_group_name_H-M   'P 1'
#
loop_
_entity.id
_entity.type
_entity.pdbx_description
1 polymer ?
#
loop_
_entity_poly.entity_id
_entity_poly.type
_entity_poly.pdbx_seq_one_letter_code
_entity_poly.pdbx_strand_id
1 'polypeptide(L)'
;SLSFISEFFRQYRETGKIEPKPKGGDRRSLIKGKEEELLKKIVIEHNDIYLREIQAAIKEQTEIEVSISSLSRTLKRLDLRRKKKL
;
A
#
# COMPACT_ATOMS: atom_id res chain seq x y z
N SER A 1 32.82 12.59 8.45
CA SER A 1 32.75 14.00 8.90
C SER A 1 32.41 14.04 10.38
N LEU A 2 32.80 15.10 11.10
CA LEU A 2 32.45 15.26 12.52
C LEU A 2 30.92 15.33 12.75
N SER A 3 30.20 15.87 11.77
CA SER A 3 28.73 15.97 11.75
C SER A 3 28.03 14.61 11.84
N PHE A 4 28.53 13.60 11.10
CA PHE A 4 27.98 12.24 11.16
C PHE A 4 28.07 11.64 12.57
N ILE A 5 29.21 11.81 13.24
CA ILE A 5 29.45 11.26 14.58
C ILE A 5 28.50 11.92 15.60
N SER A 6 28.34 13.24 15.53
CA SER A 6 27.40 13.97 16.40
C SER A 6 25.95 13.52 16.20
N GLU A 7 25.51 13.38 14.95
CA GLU A 7 24.15 12.93 14.63
C GLU A 7 23.89 11.48 15.03
N PHE A 8 24.90 10.61 14.89
CA PHE A 8 24.85 9.22 15.34
C PHE A 8 24.69 9.12 16.86
N PHE A 9 25.50 9.85 17.64
CA PHE A 9 25.35 9.86 19.11
C PHE A 9 24.03 10.48 19.56
N ARG A 10 23.51 11.47 18.82
CA ARG A 10 22.17 12.01 19.07
C ARG A 10 21.10 10.94 18.86
N GLN A 11 21.11 10.26 17.71
CA GLN A 11 20.17 9.18 17.43
C GLN A 11 20.22 8.07 18.49
N TYR A 12 21.41 7.68 18.91
CA TYR A 12 21.59 6.65 19.94
C TYR A 12 21.01 7.09 21.30
N ARG A 13 21.21 8.35 21.71
CA ARG A 13 20.62 8.87 22.95
C ARG A 13 19.09 8.94 22.90
N GLU A 14 18.52 9.28 21.74
CA GLU A 14 17.06 9.40 21.58
C GLU A 14 16.36 8.04 21.44
N THR A 15 16.97 7.08 20.73
CA THR A 15 16.30 5.83 20.34
C THR A 15 16.89 4.57 20.97
N GLY A 16 18.09 4.64 21.55
CA GLY A 16 18.84 3.48 22.03
C GLY A 16 19.34 2.54 20.94
N LYS A 17 19.15 2.90 19.65
CA LYS A 17 19.45 2.03 18.51
C LYS A 17 20.62 2.58 17.69
N ILE A 18 21.48 1.67 17.25
CA ILE A 18 22.62 1.93 16.35
C ILE A 18 22.22 1.73 14.88
N GLU A 19 21.07 1.09 14.64
CA GLU A 19 20.58 0.82 13.29
C GLU A 19 20.35 2.12 12.52
N PRO A 20 20.68 2.16 11.22
CA PRO A 20 20.41 3.32 10.39
C PRO A 20 18.91 3.61 10.35
N LYS A 21 18.54 4.90 10.30
CA LYS A 21 17.16 5.29 10.04
C LYS A 21 16.67 4.61 8.76
N PRO A 22 15.41 4.17 8.70
CA PRO A 22 14.86 3.60 7.48
C PRO A 22 15.05 4.61 6.34
N LYS A 23 15.77 4.19 5.30
CA LYS A 23 15.90 5.01 4.09
C LYS A 23 14.50 5.26 3.55
N GLY A 24 14.24 6.49 3.09
CA GLY A 24 12.91 6.89 2.60
C GLY A 24 12.33 5.86 1.64
N GLY A 25 11.05 5.53 1.83
CA GLY A 25 10.35 4.49 1.10
C GLY A 25 8.84 4.52 1.33
N ASP A 26 8.13 4.06 0.30
CA ASP A 26 6.68 4.04 0.05
C ASP A 26 5.94 5.38 0.26
N ARG A 27 5.66 6.06 -0.85
CA ARG A 27 4.59 7.07 -0.90
C ARG A 27 3.30 6.34 -0.54
N ARG A 28 2.87 6.49 0.72
CA ARG A 28 1.64 5.93 1.31
C ARG A 28 0.63 5.59 0.22
N SER A 29 0.44 4.30 -0.05
CA SER A 29 -0.54 3.84 -1.05
C SER A 29 -1.90 4.44 -0.72
N LEU A 30 -2.59 4.96 -1.75
CA LEU A 30 -3.95 5.52 -1.65
C LEU A 30 -4.99 4.51 -1.16
N ILE A 31 -4.69 3.22 -1.26
CA ILE A 31 -5.52 2.12 -0.75
C ILE A 31 -4.82 1.56 0.49
N LYS A 32 -5.28 1.95 1.68
CA LYS A 32 -4.72 1.47 2.95
C LYS A 32 -5.81 1.27 4.01
N GLY A 33 -5.68 0.20 4.79
CA GLY A 33 -6.59 -0.08 5.90
C GLY A 33 -7.99 -0.42 5.39
N LYS A 34 -8.97 0.46 5.61
CA LYS A 34 -10.39 0.21 5.28
C LYS A 34 -10.62 -0.05 3.80
N GLU A 35 -9.96 0.70 2.91
CA GLU A 35 -10.10 0.49 1.45
C GLU A 35 -9.52 -0.86 1.02
N GLU A 36 -8.48 -1.34 1.73
CA GLU A 36 -7.87 -2.64 1.45
C GLU A 36 -8.81 -3.79 1.81
N GLU A 37 -9.54 -3.66 2.93
CA GLU A 37 -10.55 -4.64 3.33
C GLU A 37 -11.77 -4.64 2.41
N LEU A 38 -12.23 -3.46 1.98
CA LEU A 38 -13.30 -3.34 0.99
C LEU A 38 -12.91 -3.99 -0.34
N LEU A 39 -11.69 -3.71 -0.81
CA LEU A 39 -11.15 -4.32 -2.02
C LEU A 39 -11.09 -5.85 -1.92
N LYS A 40 -10.67 -6.40 -0.77
CA LYS A 40 -10.67 -7.85 -0.52
C LYS A 40 -12.09 -8.42 -0.60
N LYS A 41 -13.08 -7.79 0.04
CA LYS A 41 -14.48 -8.25 -0.01
C LYS A 41 -15.02 -8.29 -1.44
N ILE A 42 -14.84 -7.20 -2.19
CA ILE A 42 -15.32 -7.09 -3.58
C ILE A 42 -14.71 -8.21 -4.46
N VAL A 43 -13.40 -8.47 -4.33
CA VAL A 43 -12.73 -9.49 -5.14
C VAL A 43 -13.10 -10.91 -4.71
N ILE A 44 -13.35 -11.14 -3.42
CA ILE A 44 -13.78 -12.45 -2.90
C ILE A 44 -15.21 -12.76 -3.34
N GLU A 45 -16.13 -11.79 -3.24
CA GLU A 45 -17.53 -11.95 -3.66
C GLU A 45 -17.65 -12.07 -5.19
N HIS A 46 -16.87 -11.28 -5.92
CA HIS A 46 -16.89 -11.22 -7.39
C HIS A 46 -15.51 -11.48 -7.98
N ASN A 47 -15.11 -12.75 -8.01
CA ASN A 47 -13.79 -13.17 -8.50
C ASN A 47 -13.61 -13.03 -10.05
N ASP A 48 -14.66 -12.60 -10.77
CA ASP A 48 -14.61 -12.36 -12.22
C ASP A 48 -14.64 -10.86 -12.58
N ILE A 49 -14.53 -9.97 -11.58
CA ILE A 49 -14.62 -8.52 -11.75
C ILE A 49 -13.43 -7.92 -12.52
N TYR A 50 -13.68 -6.94 -13.37
CA TYR A 50 -12.66 -6.19 -14.11
C TYR A 50 -12.08 -5.04 -13.28
N LEU A 51 -10.83 -4.65 -13.55
CA LEU A 51 -10.17 -3.54 -12.85
C LEU A 51 -10.93 -2.21 -12.91
N ARG A 52 -11.65 -1.96 -14.02
CA ARG A 52 -12.46 -0.73 -14.20
C ARG A 52 -13.69 -0.72 -13.30
N GLU A 53 -14.29 -1.88 -13.07
CA GLU A 53 -15.45 -2.03 -12.20
C GLU A 53 -15.03 -1.85 -10.74
N ILE A 54 -13.88 -2.42 -10.36
CA ILE A 54 -13.28 -2.18 -9.04
C ILE A 54 -13.00 -0.68 -8.84
N GLN A 55 -12.46 0.00 -9.86
CA GLN A 55 -12.20 1.44 -9.79
C GLN A 55 -13.50 2.25 -9.57
N ALA A 56 -14.56 1.92 -10.30
CA ALA A 56 -15.86 2.57 -10.14
C ALA A 56 -16.45 2.34 -8.74
N ALA A 57 -16.40 1.10 -8.25
CA ALA A 57 -16.89 0.74 -6.91
C ALA A 57 -16.12 1.47 -5.79
N ILE A 58 -14.79 1.58 -5.91
CA ILE A 58 -13.97 2.34 -4.95
C ILE A 58 -14.30 3.83 -5.01
N LYS A 59 -14.48 4.39 -6.21
CA LYS A 59 -14.84 5.81 -6.37
C LYS A 59 -16.21 6.11 -5.74
N GLU A 60 -17.17 5.21 -5.90
CA GLU A 60 -18.52 5.34 -5.33
C GLU A 60 -18.54 5.20 -3.81
N GLN A 61 -17.77 4.26 -3.25
CA GLN A 61 -17.80 3.98 -1.80
C GLN A 61 -16.85 4.86 -0.97
N THR A 62 -15.75 5.33 -1.56
CA THR A 62 -14.66 5.99 -0.83
C THR A 62 -14.30 7.37 -1.41
N GLU A 63 -14.93 7.82 -2.48
CA GLU A 63 -14.63 9.08 -3.21
C GLU A 63 -13.18 9.22 -3.71
N ILE A 64 -12.34 8.21 -3.51
CA ILE A 64 -10.94 8.21 -3.91
C ILE A 64 -10.82 7.76 -5.37
N GLU A 65 -10.18 8.60 -6.17
CA GLU A 65 -9.83 8.25 -7.54
C GLU A 65 -8.48 7.54 -7.58
N VAL A 66 -8.52 6.22 -7.73
CA VAL A 66 -7.34 5.37 -7.95
C VAL A 66 -7.15 5.06 -9.42
N SER A 67 -5.91 5.09 -9.89
CA SER A 67 -5.58 4.65 -11.25
C SER A 67 -5.63 3.12 -11.35
N ILE A 68 -5.91 2.61 -12.56
CA ILE A 68 -5.91 1.17 -12.88
C ILE A 68 -4.55 0.54 -12.52
N SER A 69 -3.44 1.24 -12.75
CA SER A 69 -2.09 0.74 -12.45
C SER A 69 -1.83 0.63 -10.94
N SER A 70 -2.30 1.58 -10.14
CA SER A 70 -2.25 1.50 -8.67
C SER A 70 -3.10 0.34 -8.15
N LEU A 71 -4.30 0.15 -8.72
CA LEU A 71 -5.18 -0.98 -8.40
C LEU A 71 -4.52 -2.33 -8.71
N SER A 72 -3.94 -2.49 -9.91
CA SER A 72 -3.23 -3.71 -10.30
C SER A 72 -2.04 -4.03 -9.37
N ARG A 73 -1.23 -3.04 -9.01
CA ARG A 73 -0.13 -3.21 -8.05
C ARG A 73 -0.64 -3.58 -6.67
N THR A 74 -1.76 -2.99 -6.24
CA THR A 74 -2.39 -3.28 -4.95
C THR A 74 -2.92 -4.70 -4.92
N LEU A 75 -3.67 -5.13 -5.93
CA LEU A 75 -4.15 -6.52 -6.05
C LEU A 75 -3.00 -7.52 -6.02
N LYS A 76 -1.91 -7.24 -6.76
CA LYS A 76 -0.69 -8.08 -6.76
C LYS A 76 -0.02 -8.11 -5.39
N ARG A 77 0.07 -6.98 -4.68
CA ARG A 77 0.60 -6.89 -3.30
C ARG A 77 -0.22 -7.71 -2.32
N LEU A 78 -1.54 -7.82 -2.54
CA LEU A 78 -2.47 -8.56 -1.70
C LEU A 78 -2.66 -10.02 -2.12
N ASP A 79 -1.93 -10.46 -3.15
CA ASP A 79 -2.08 -11.76 -3.80
C ASP A 79 -3.53 -12.09 -4.23
N LEU A 80 -4.32 -11.05 -4.51
CA LEU A 80 -5.69 -11.17 -4.99
C LEU A 80 -5.67 -11.37 -6.51
N ARG A 81 -5.84 -12.62 -6.94
CA ARG A 81 -5.84 -12.99 -8.35
C ARG A 81 -7.24 -13.37 -8.79
N ARG A 82 -7.61 -12.92 -9.99
CA ARG A 82 -8.80 -13.39 -10.70
C ARG A 82 -8.71 -14.91 -10.86
N LYS A 83 -9.82 -15.62 -10.61
CA LYS A 83 -9.95 -17.04 -10.93
C LYS A 83 -9.69 -17.25 -12.42
N LYS A 84 -8.77 -18.15 -12.75
CA LYS A 84 -8.58 -18.58 -14.13
C LYS A 84 -9.78 -19.44 -14.53
N LYS A 85 -10.59 -18.99 -15.50
CA LYS A 85 -11.55 -19.88 -16.16
C LYS A 85 -10.73 -20.94 -16.92
N LEU A 86 -10.96 -22.20 -16.58
CA LEU A 86 -10.46 -23.38 -17.30
C LEU A 86 -11.34 -23.62 -18.53
#